data_AF-A0A8J4E950-F1
#
_entry.id   AF-A0A8J4E950-F1
#
_cell.length_a   1.000
_cell.length_b   1.000
_cell.length_c   1.000
_cell.angle_alpha   90.00
_cell.angle_beta   90.00
_cell.angle_gamma   90.00
#
_symmetry.space_group_name_H-M   'P 1'
#
loop_
_entity.id
_entity.type
_entity.pdbx_description
1 polymer ?
#
loop_
_entity_poly.entity_id
_entity_poly.type
_entity_poly.pdbx_seq_one_letter_code
_entity_poly.pdbx_strand_id
1 'polypeptide(L)'
;MPTPEAAGEVPAQRRSAAAERYDLFLSVAGDLDRVGSAYDAELVVSTMLGAAYAIADGNRAAVLAETTEGLRQHLTRNQTRPAALLQAVLATYGDDAPDAPDDPPRWLEHLAQVRPTGAHVFGDKDSVTYLASFTYDDPDDGGPDHVVAAVVDHDEGQLRDLFVAAPAGALLAQLEAATATDPKVRLTEVDPRKLRAEVERFLATTDDLATLPETRSLTSDRALAALRLRLLPENDELTVKDFLDAPEAARIAKADAESRDFALKLISGFAESDPLRWDPATVRTFLLDWLPARALLDRADIELVPKVLSAWVRWAGRMSGLPAREVAQNVAAVALNRTEFAQRARSGSHRSEAATAMIELLKDGVDLDDEKAVADWLATYNLRGDDEAE
;
A
#
# COMPACT_ATOMS: atom_id res chain seq x y z
N MET A 1 31.47 -31.48 31.26
CA MET A 1 30.05 -31.70 30.95
C MET A 1 29.59 -30.54 30.08
N PRO A 2 29.82 -30.57 28.76
CA PRO A 2 29.18 -29.60 27.87
C PRO A 2 27.73 -30.06 27.61
N THR A 3 26.83 -29.10 27.63
CA THR A 3 25.40 -29.18 27.30
C THR A 3 25.18 -29.74 25.89
N PRO A 4 24.12 -30.52 25.65
CA PRO A 4 23.85 -31.05 24.32
C PRO A 4 23.41 -29.91 23.40
N GLU A 5 24.19 -29.68 22.34
CA GLU A 5 23.78 -28.89 21.19
C GLU A 5 22.43 -29.41 20.69
N ALA A 6 21.51 -28.47 20.43
CA ALA A 6 20.29 -28.74 19.68
C ALA A 6 20.69 -29.34 18.33
N ALA A 7 20.52 -30.66 18.19
CA ALA A 7 20.67 -31.35 16.93
C ALA A 7 19.69 -30.72 15.94
N GLY A 8 20.20 -29.88 15.03
CA GLY A 8 19.43 -29.32 13.94
C GLY A 8 18.81 -30.46 13.14
N GLU A 9 17.49 -30.39 12.94
CA GLU A 9 16.74 -31.40 12.19
C GLU A 9 17.41 -31.72 10.85
N VAL A 10 17.59 -33.02 10.59
CA VAL A 10 18.28 -33.52 9.40
C VAL A 10 17.43 -33.17 8.17
N PRO A 11 18.02 -32.74 7.03
CA PRO A 11 17.27 -32.33 5.82
C PRO A 11 16.22 -33.33 5.33
N ALA A 12 16.43 -34.63 5.57
CA ALA A 12 15.46 -35.69 5.25
C ALA A 12 14.19 -35.63 6.11
N GLN A 13 14.30 -35.28 7.40
CA GLN A 13 13.16 -35.13 8.30
C GLN A 13 12.32 -33.90 7.93
N ARG A 14 12.96 -32.78 7.56
CA ARG A 14 12.26 -31.60 7.03
C ARG A 14 11.50 -31.91 5.73
N ARG A 15 12.10 -32.70 4.82
CA ARG A 15 11.43 -33.14 3.59
C ARG A 15 10.25 -34.09 3.86
N SER A 16 10.38 -35.01 4.81
CA SER A 16 9.30 -35.93 5.22
C SER A 16 8.12 -35.16 5.82
N ALA A 17 8.39 -34.25 6.75
CA ALA A 17 7.35 -33.43 7.38
C ALA A 17 6.67 -32.48 6.38
N ALA A 18 7.38 -31.98 5.37
CA ALA A 18 6.78 -31.19 4.30
C ALA A 18 5.86 -32.03 3.39
N ALA A 19 6.28 -33.25 3.03
CA ALA A 19 5.45 -34.16 2.23
C ALA A 19 4.15 -34.53 2.96
N GLU A 20 4.23 -34.85 4.25
CA GLU A 20 3.05 -35.15 5.08
C GLU A 20 2.07 -33.95 5.16
N ARG A 21 2.58 -32.71 5.19
CA ARG A 21 1.73 -31.51 5.11
C ARG A 21 1.02 -31.38 3.76
N TYR A 22 1.72 -31.64 2.65
CA TYR A 22 1.12 -31.56 1.31
C TYR A 22 0.11 -32.67 1.04
N ASP A 23 0.28 -33.84 1.65
CA ASP A 23 -0.71 -34.92 1.57
C ASP A 23 -2.02 -34.55 2.29
N LEU A 24 -1.96 -33.75 3.36
CA LEU A 24 -3.16 -33.18 3.99
C LEU A 24 -3.92 -32.26 3.03
N PHE A 25 -3.21 -31.38 2.31
CA PHE A 25 -3.84 -30.52 1.28
C PHE A 25 -4.52 -31.36 0.19
N LEU A 26 -3.85 -32.40 -0.29
CA LEU A 26 -4.42 -33.34 -1.26
C LEU A 26 -5.67 -34.07 -0.75
N SER A 27 -5.73 -34.40 0.55
CA SER A 27 -6.90 -35.06 1.13
C SER A 27 -8.16 -34.17 1.10
N VAL A 28 -7.99 -32.85 1.15
CA VAL A 28 -9.08 -31.85 1.09
C VAL A 28 -9.39 -31.45 -0.35
N ALA A 29 -8.42 -31.57 -1.27
CA ALA A 29 -8.59 -31.25 -2.69
C ALA A 29 -9.71 -32.05 -3.40
N GLY A 30 -10.17 -33.15 -2.82
CA GLY A 30 -11.31 -33.91 -3.33
C GLY A 30 -12.62 -33.13 -3.38
N ASP A 31 -12.75 -32.03 -2.64
CA ASP A 31 -13.92 -31.14 -2.74
C ASP A 31 -13.96 -30.35 -4.05
N LEU A 32 -12.83 -30.20 -4.77
CA LEU A 32 -12.78 -29.56 -6.09
C LEU A 32 -13.56 -30.34 -7.16
N ASP A 33 -13.81 -31.64 -6.97
CA ASP A 33 -14.67 -32.41 -7.88
C ASP A 33 -16.17 -32.12 -7.66
N ARG A 34 -16.53 -31.44 -6.56
CA ARG A 34 -17.92 -31.20 -6.15
C ARG A 34 -18.39 -29.76 -6.36
N VAL A 35 -17.45 -28.84 -6.59
CA VAL A 35 -17.78 -27.43 -6.80
C VAL A 35 -18.42 -27.21 -8.17
N GLY A 36 -19.36 -26.27 -8.21
CA GLY A 36 -20.11 -25.96 -9.43
C GLY A 36 -19.51 -24.80 -10.24
N SER A 37 -18.63 -24.00 -9.65
CA SER A 37 -18.14 -22.76 -10.24
C SER A 37 -16.65 -22.52 -10.02
N ALA A 38 -16.05 -21.65 -10.83
CA ALA A 38 -14.65 -21.25 -10.69
C ALA A 38 -14.42 -20.50 -9.37
N TYR A 39 -15.39 -19.65 -8.99
CA TYR A 39 -15.42 -18.96 -7.70
C TYR A 39 -15.30 -19.92 -6.52
N ASP A 40 -16.12 -20.98 -6.49
CA ASP A 40 -16.10 -21.96 -5.40
C ASP A 40 -14.78 -22.74 -5.36
N ALA A 41 -14.22 -23.09 -6.52
CA ALA A 41 -12.92 -23.75 -6.62
C ALA A 41 -11.79 -22.88 -6.05
N GLU A 42 -11.76 -21.59 -6.42
CA GLU A 42 -10.79 -20.62 -5.92
C GLU A 42 -10.93 -20.37 -4.42
N LEU A 43 -12.17 -20.35 -3.89
CA LEU A 43 -12.46 -20.19 -2.46
C LEU A 43 -12.00 -21.41 -1.63
N VAL A 44 -12.21 -22.63 -2.13
CA VAL A 44 -11.71 -23.87 -1.51
C VAL A 44 -10.19 -23.80 -1.38
N VAL A 45 -9.49 -23.45 -2.46
CA VAL A 45 -8.02 -23.35 -2.44
C VAL A 45 -7.54 -22.20 -1.56
N SER A 46 -8.24 -21.06 -1.53
CA SER A 46 -7.92 -19.97 -0.61
C SER A 46 -8.05 -20.42 0.85
N THR A 47 -9.13 -21.12 1.19
CA THR A 47 -9.36 -21.63 2.55
C THR A 47 -8.26 -22.61 2.96
N MET A 48 -7.84 -23.48 2.04
CA MET A 48 -6.71 -24.37 2.24
C MET A 48 -5.44 -23.57 2.54
N LEU A 49 -5.03 -22.65 1.67
CA LEU A 49 -3.83 -21.83 1.86
C LEU A 49 -3.90 -20.98 3.15
N GLY A 50 -5.11 -20.58 3.56
CA GLY A 50 -5.37 -19.89 4.82
C GLY A 50 -4.90 -20.64 6.06
N ALA A 51 -4.86 -21.99 6.03
CA ALA A 51 -4.31 -22.78 7.13
C ALA A 51 -2.81 -22.55 7.31
N ALA A 52 -2.04 -22.42 6.22
CA ALA A 52 -0.62 -22.10 6.27
C ALA A 52 -0.38 -20.65 6.71
N TYR A 53 -1.22 -19.73 6.25
CA TYR A 53 -1.20 -18.33 6.67
C TYR A 53 -1.44 -18.17 8.19
N ALA A 54 -2.43 -18.89 8.74
CA ALA A 54 -2.82 -18.79 10.13
C ALA A 54 -1.75 -19.26 11.13
N ILE A 55 -0.93 -20.25 10.75
CA ILE A 55 0.10 -20.83 11.63
C ILE A 55 1.45 -20.12 11.55
N ALA A 56 1.64 -19.23 10.58
CA ALA A 56 2.87 -18.48 10.41
C ALA A 56 3.03 -17.41 11.49
N ASP A 57 4.26 -17.20 11.97
CA ASP A 57 4.63 -16.30 13.08
C ASP A 57 5.13 -14.92 12.58
N GLY A 58 4.63 -14.49 11.41
CA GLY A 58 5.08 -13.30 10.67
C GLY A 58 5.58 -13.63 9.26
N ASN A 59 5.93 -12.60 8.47
CA ASN A 59 6.31 -12.72 7.06
C ASN A 59 5.35 -13.64 6.25
N ARG A 60 4.05 -13.50 6.51
CA ARG A 60 3.05 -14.46 6.04
C ARG A 60 2.90 -14.49 4.52
N ALA A 61 3.17 -13.36 3.86
CA ALA A 61 3.20 -13.28 2.41
C ALA A 61 4.25 -14.25 1.82
N ALA A 62 5.45 -14.29 2.39
CA ALA A 62 6.49 -15.23 1.95
C ALA A 62 6.09 -16.67 2.25
N VAL A 63 5.54 -16.95 3.44
CA VAL A 63 5.08 -18.31 3.80
C VAL A 63 4.01 -18.81 2.84
N LEU A 64 3.05 -17.96 2.43
CA LEU A 64 2.05 -18.31 1.43
C LEU A 64 2.68 -18.61 0.06
N ALA A 65 3.63 -17.80 -0.39
CA ALA A 65 4.34 -18.01 -1.65
C ALA A 65 5.12 -19.33 -1.63
N GLU A 66 5.89 -19.58 -0.56
CA GLU A 66 6.66 -20.81 -0.37
C GLU A 66 5.75 -22.05 -0.29
N THR A 67 4.63 -21.94 0.43
CA THR A 67 3.65 -23.03 0.55
C THR A 67 3.02 -23.34 -0.80
N THR A 68 2.63 -22.31 -1.55
CA THR A 68 2.03 -22.44 -2.88
C THR A 68 3.00 -23.13 -3.83
N GLU A 69 4.25 -22.68 -3.87
CA GLU A 69 5.29 -23.25 -4.73
C GLU A 69 5.64 -24.69 -4.33
N GLY A 70 5.82 -24.95 -3.03
CA GLY A 70 6.12 -26.29 -2.54
C GLY A 70 4.97 -27.28 -2.79
N LEU A 71 3.72 -26.82 -2.69
CA LEU A 71 2.55 -27.62 -3.03
C LEU A 71 2.51 -27.91 -4.54
N ARG A 72 2.72 -26.91 -5.42
CA ARG A 72 2.83 -27.13 -6.87
C ARG A 72 3.88 -28.20 -7.20
N GLN A 73 5.07 -28.10 -6.61
CA GLN A 73 6.13 -29.08 -6.79
C GLN A 73 5.74 -30.48 -6.30
N HIS A 74 4.98 -30.59 -5.21
CA HIS A 74 4.46 -31.88 -4.72
C HIS A 74 3.44 -32.49 -5.68
N LEU A 75 2.56 -31.66 -6.26
CA LEU A 75 1.49 -32.09 -7.17
C LEU A 75 2.02 -32.63 -8.50
N THR A 76 3.14 -32.12 -9.02
CA THR A 76 3.75 -32.65 -10.26
C THR A 76 4.08 -34.15 -10.21
N ARG A 77 4.22 -34.73 -9.01
CA ARG A 77 4.52 -36.15 -8.80
C ARG A 77 3.26 -37.01 -8.63
N ASN A 78 2.08 -36.39 -8.53
CA ASN A 78 0.80 -37.04 -8.26
C ASN A 78 -0.15 -36.89 -9.45
N GLN A 79 -0.51 -38.01 -10.09
CA GLN A 79 -1.35 -38.03 -11.30
C GLN A 79 -2.85 -38.24 -10.98
N THR A 80 -3.31 -37.84 -9.79
CA THR A 80 -4.73 -37.98 -9.43
C THR A 80 -5.55 -36.82 -9.95
N ARG A 81 -6.84 -37.04 -10.20
CA ARG A 81 -7.76 -35.98 -10.63
C ARG A 81 -7.81 -34.78 -9.65
N PRO A 82 -7.92 -34.98 -8.32
CA PRO A 82 -7.83 -33.87 -7.37
C PRO A 82 -6.49 -33.11 -7.41
N ALA A 83 -5.38 -33.81 -7.67
CA ALA A 83 -4.07 -33.16 -7.80
C ALA A 83 -4.02 -32.26 -9.05
N ALA A 84 -4.54 -32.72 -10.19
CA ALA A 84 -4.62 -31.95 -11.41
C ALA A 84 -5.54 -30.72 -11.26
N LEU A 85 -6.72 -30.87 -10.64
CA LEU A 85 -7.62 -29.75 -10.38
C LEU A 85 -6.99 -28.72 -9.44
N LEU A 86 -6.36 -29.18 -8.36
CA LEU A 86 -5.66 -28.29 -7.43
C LEU A 86 -4.49 -27.57 -8.12
N GLN A 87 -3.71 -28.27 -8.95
CA GLN A 87 -2.63 -27.67 -9.74
C GLN A 87 -3.17 -26.58 -10.67
N ALA A 88 -4.33 -26.80 -11.28
CA ALA A 88 -4.95 -25.84 -12.17
C ALA A 88 -5.43 -24.57 -11.44
N VAL A 89 -6.05 -24.71 -10.26
CA VAL A 89 -6.42 -23.54 -9.45
C VAL A 89 -5.19 -22.82 -8.92
N LEU A 90 -4.16 -23.54 -8.45
CA LEU A 90 -2.90 -22.93 -7.98
C LEU A 90 -2.13 -22.22 -9.11
N ALA A 91 -2.35 -22.58 -10.37
CA ALA A 91 -1.79 -21.87 -11.51
C ALA A 91 -2.25 -20.40 -11.57
N THR A 92 -3.47 -20.10 -11.08
CA THR A 92 -3.97 -18.70 -10.99
C THR A 92 -3.19 -17.83 -10.00
N TYR A 93 -2.43 -18.44 -9.09
CA TYR A 93 -1.61 -17.74 -8.10
C TYR A 93 -0.21 -17.40 -8.60
N GLY A 94 0.22 -17.95 -9.73
CA GLY A 94 1.51 -17.69 -10.39
C GLY A 94 1.38 -17.49 -11.90
N ASP A 95 2.48 -17.65 -12.63
CA ASP A 95 2.55 -17.40 -14.08
C ASP A 95 2.48 -18.68 -14.94
N ASP A 96 2.22 -19.82 -14.31
CA ASP A 96 2.25 -21.12 -15.00
C ASP A 96 0.93 -21.42 -15.70
N ALA A 97 1.01 -22.06 -16.87
CA ALA A 97 -0.18 -22.61 -17.52
C ALA A 97 -0.65 -23.87 -16.78
N PRO A 98 -1.96 -24.05 -16.53
CA PRO A 98 -2.46 -25.24 -15.88
C PRO A 98 -2.37 -26.45 -16.81
N ASP A 99 -1.95 -27.61 -16.28
CA ASP A 99 -2.16 -28.89 -16.95
C ASP A 99 -3.64 -29.26 -16.81
N ALA A 100 -4.36 -29.33 -17.93
CA ALA A 100 -5.77 -29.71 -17.91
C ALA A 100 -5.91 -31.22 -17.64
N PRO A 101 -6.82 -31.66 -16.75
CA PRO A 101 -7.15 -33.07 -16.60
C PRO A 101 -7.84 -33.61 -17.87
N ASP A 102 -7.84 -34.93 -18.06
CA ASP A 102 -8.41 -35.60 -19.26
C ASP A 102 -9.91 -35.32 -19.48
N ASP A 103 -10.66 -35.00 -18.42
CA ASP A 103 -12.09 -34.68 -18.44
C ASP A 103 -12.37 -33.48 -17.52
N PRO A 104 -12.05 -32.25 -17.97
CA PRO A 104 -12.09 -31.06 -17.13
C PRO A 104 -13.53 -30.65 -16.81
N PRO A 105 -13.82 -30.28 -15.55
CA PRO A 105 -15.09 -29.67 -15.23
C PRO A 105 -15.25 -28.32 -15.94
N ARG A 106 -16.49 -27.93 -16.25
CA ARG A 106 -16.77 -26.71 -17.03
C ARG A 106 -16.18 -25.44 -16.41
N TRP A 107 -16.26 -25.33 -15.09
CA TRP A 107 -15.71 -24.20 -14.36
C TRP A 107 -14.20 -23.97 -14.59
N LEU A 108 -13.45 -25.00 -15.01
CA LEU A 108 -12.01 -24.90 -15.21
C LEU A 108 -11.65 -23.85 -16.26
N GLU A 109 -12.45 -23.73 -17.32
CA GLU A 109 -12.23 -22.76 -18.39
C GLU A 109 -12.41 -21.32 -17.89
N HIS A 110 -13.18 -21.11 -16.82
CA HIS A 110 -13.53 -19.80 -16.27
C HIS A 110 -12.61 -19.34 -15.14
N LEU A 111 -11.60 -20.14 -14.75
CA LEU A 111 -10.61 -19.74 -13.76
C LEU A 111 -9.94 -18.42 -14.17
N ALA A 112 -9.80 -17.51 -13.19
CA ALA A 112 -9.25 -16.17 -13.41
C ALA A 112 -9.94 -15.30 -14.48
N GLN A 113 -11.06 -15.73 -15.09
CA GLN A 113 -11.87 -14.92 -16.01
C GLN A 113 -12.80 -13.97 -15.25
N VAL A 114 -12.20 -13.16 -14.38
CA VAL A 114 -12.88 -12.24 -13.47
C VAL A 114 -12.41 -10.81 -13.73
N ARG A 115 -13.34 -9.86 -13.66
CA ARG A 115 -13.04 -8.44 -13.85
C ARG A 115 -13.59 -7.57 -12.72
N PRO A 116 -12.89 -6.49 -12.35
CA PRO A 116 -13.41 -5.53 -11.38
C PRO A 116 -14.61 -4.78 -11.94
N THR A 117 -15.55 -4.43 -11.06
CA THR A 117 -16.82 -3.76 -11.41
C THR A 117 -17.09 -2.51 -10.57
N GLY A 118 -16.46 -2.38 -9.39
CA GLY A 118 -16.62 -1.20 -8.55
C GLY A 118 -15.61 -1.17 -7.40
N ALA A 119 -15.34 0.04 -6.90
CA ALA A 119 -14.47 0.29 -5.76
C ALA A 119 -15.12 1.32 -4.84
N HIS A 120 -15.34 0.93 -3.58
CA HIS A 120 -16.02 1.76 -2.60
C HIS A 120 -15.28 1.77 -1.27
N VAL A 121 -15.52 2.82 -0.49
CA VAL A 121 -15.17 2.90 0.92
C VAL A 121 -16.46 3.04 1.71
N PHE A 122 -16.65 2.14 2.67
CA PHE A 122 -17.72 2.19 3.64
C PHE A 122 -17.17 2.52 5.02
N GLY A 123 -17.78 3.46 5.73
CA GLY A 123 -17.41 3.75 7.11
C GLY A 123 -17.57 5.20 7.51
N ASP A 124 -16.99 5.55 8.64
CA ASP A 124 -16.89 6.92 9.14
C ASP A 124 -15.41 7.32 9.33
N LYS A 125 -15.13 8.32 10.18
CA LYS A 125 -13.77 8.79 10.45
C LYS A 125 -12.93 7.83 11.32
N ASP A 126 -13.57 6.91 12.05
CA ASP A 126 -12.94 6.04 13.04
C ASP A 126 -12.92 4.56 12.58
N SER A 127 -13.84 4.16 11.70
CA SER A 127 -13.89 2.82 11.14
C SER A 127 -14.11 2.85 9.64
N VAL A 128 -13.22 2.19 8.90
CA VAL A 128 -13.20 2.18 7.43
C VAL A 128 -13.16 0.74 6.93
N THR A 129 -13.91 0.46 5.88
CA THR A 129 -13.90 -0.79 5.11
C THR A 129 -13.74 -0.47 3.64
N TYR A 130 -12.69 -1.00 3.02
CA TYR A 130 -12.48 -0.91 1.58
C TYR A 130 -13.18 -2.08 0.88
N LEU A 131 -13.90 -1.80 -0.20
CA LEU A 131 -14.75 -2.74 -0.90
C LEU A 131 -14.40 -2.74 -2.40
N ALA A 132 -13.95 -3.86 -2.94
CA ALA A 132 -13.75 -4.04 -4.38
C ALA A 132 -14.67 -5.14 -4.90
N SER A 133 -15.52 -4.80 -5.87
CA SER A 133 -16.50 -5.72 -6.46
C SER A 133 -16.00 -6.32 -7.77
N PHE A 134 -16.34 -7.57 -8.01
CA PHE A 134 -15.87 -8.38 -9.13
C PHE A 134 -17.01 -9.22 -9.71
N THR A 135 -16.91 -9.55 -10.99
CA THR A 135 -17.82 -10.48 -11.68
C THR A 135 -17.02 -11.38 -12.60
N TYR A 136 -17.47 -12.62 -12.73
CA TYR A 136 -17.06 -13.50 -13.82
C TYR A 136 -17.78 -13.12 -15.11
N ASP A 137 -17.20 -13.51 -16.25
CA ASP A 137 -17.83 -13.36 -17.55
C ASP A 137 -19.01 -14.31 -17.74
N ASP A 138 -18.93 -15.52 -17.17
CA ASP A 138 -20.02 -16.49 -17.11
C ASP A 138 -20.47 -16.69 -15.65
N PRO A 139 -21.72 -16.32 -15.28
CA PRO A 139 -22.19 -16.46 -13.91
C PRO A 139 -22.56 -17.90 -13.51
N ASP A 140 -22.85 -18.79 -14.48
CA ASP A 140 -23.27 -20.16 -14.20
C ASP A 140 -22.06 -21.05 -13.89
N ASP A 141 -21.03 -21.02 -14.76
CA ASP A 141 -19.81 -21.84 -14.61
C ASP A 141 -18.64 -21.05 -13.96
N GLY A 142 -18.61 -19.72 -14.06
CA GLY A 142 -17.60 -18.87 -13.40
C GLY A 142 -17.97 -18.53 -11.95
N GLY A 143 -19.25 -18.25 -11.69
CA GLY A 143 -19.79 -18.02 -10.36
C GLY A 143 -20.35 -16.60 -10.14
N PRO A 144 -20.89 -16.31 -8.94
CA PRO A 144 -21.61 -15.07 -8.67
C PRO A 144 -20.69 -13.83 -8.66
N ASP A 145 -21.32 -12.66 -8.78
CA ASP A 145 -20.66 -11.40 -8.43
C ASP A 145 -20.24 -11.44 -6.96
N HIS A 146 -19.07 -10.92 -6.64
CA HIS A 146 -18.55 -10.97 -5.27
C HIS A 146 -17.73 -9.74 -4.94
N VAL A 147 -17.49 -9.52 -3.65
CA VAL A 147 -16.80 -8.36 -3.12
C VAL A 147 -15.69 -8.80 -2.19
N VAL A 148 -14.50 -8.22 -2.37
CA VAL A 148 -13.43 -8.24 -1.38
C VAL A 148 -13.67 -7.07 -0.42
N ALA A 149 -13.81 -7.36 0.86
CA ALA A 149 -13.99 -6.37 1.91
C ALA A 149 -12.78 -6.42 2.87
N ALA A 150 -12.04 -5.32 2.95
CA ALA A 150 -10.90 -5.14 3.86
C ALA A 150 -11.28 -4.15 4.96
N VAL A 151 -11.46 -4.66 6.18
CA VAL A 151 -11.80 -3.86 7.36
C VAL A 151 -10.50 -3.40 8.00
N VAL A 152 -10.29 -2.10 8.09
CA VAL A 152 -9.01 -1.54 8.56
C VAL A 152 -9.11 -1.04 10.00
N ASP A 153 -8.01 -1.21 10.73
CA ASP A 153 -7.74 -0.53 11.97
C ASP A 153 -6.70 0.58 11.72
N HIS A 154 -7.15 1.84 11.70
CA HIS A 154 -6.28 2.97 11.42
C HIS A 154 -5.33 3.28 12.58
N ASP A 155 -5.71 2.94 13.82
CA ASP A 155 -4.89 3.22 15.01
C ASP A 155 -3.69 2.27 15.06
N GLU A 156 -3.90 1.01 14.69
CA GLU A 156 -2.85 -0.02 14.65
C GLU A 156 -2.17 -0.13 13.28
N GLY A 157 -2.73 0.49 12.24
CA GLY A 157 -2.15 0.46 10.90
C GLY A 157 -2.24 -0.91 10.20
N GLN A 158 -3.18 -1.77 10.63
CA GLN A 158 -3.37 -3.14 10.15
C GLN A 158 -4.80 -3.43 9.70
N LEU A 159 -5.03 -4.59 9.08
CA LEU A 159 -6.37 -5.10 8.85
C LEU A 159 -6.93 -5.72 10.13
N ARG A 160 -8.20 -5.43 10.44
CA ARG A 160 -8.97 -6.13 11.48
C ARG A 160 -9.64 -7.39 10.92
N ASP A 161 -10.08 -7.33 9.67
CA ASP A 161 -10.63 -8.46 8.94
C ASP A 161 -10.45 -8.28 7.43
N LEU A 162 -10.49 -9.40 6.70
CA LEU A 162 -10.47 -9.45 5.24
C LEU A 162 -11.35 -10.60 4.79
N PHE A 163 -12.39 -10.35 4.00
CA PHE A 163 -13.29 -11.40 3.54
C PHE A 163 -13.75 -11.22 2.11
N VAL A 164 -14.15 -12.32 1.48
CA VAL A 164 -14.81 -12.34 0.18
C VAL A 164 -16.27 -12.74 0.39
N ALA A 165 -17.19 -11.89 -0.03
CA ALA A 165 -18.62 -12.15 0.10
C ALA A 165 -19.31 -12.18 -1.28
N ALA A 166 -20.25 -13.11 -1.44
CA ALA A 166 -21.12 -13.18 -2.60
C ALA A 166 -22.59 -13.35 -2.17
N PRO A 167 -23.57 -12.76 -2.87
CA PRO A 167 -23.39 -11.87 -4.01
C PRO A 167 -22.98 -10.45 -3.58
N ALA A 168 -22.15 -9.77 -4.38
CA ALA A 168 -21.68 -8.41 -4.08
C ALA A 168 -22.84 -7.44 -3.89
N GLY A 169 -23.85 -7.51 -4.77
CA GLY A 169 -25.03 -6.65 -4.71
C GLY A 169 -25.80 -6.74 -3.39
N ALA A 170 -25.83 -7.90 -2.73
CA ALA A 170 -26.51 -8.05 -1.45
C ALA A 170 -25.78 -7.31 -0.32
N LEU A 171 -24.44 -7.40 -0.27
CA LEU A 171 -23.66 -6.67 0.72
C LEU A 171 -23.77 -5.16 0.48
N LEU A 172 -23.58 -4.71 -0.76
CA LEU A 172 -23.66 -3.29 -1.10
C LEU A 172 -25.03 -2.70 -0.74
N ALA A 173 -26.12 -3.40 -1.05
CA ALA A 173 -27.47 -2.96 -0.67
C ALA A 173 -27.66 -2.86 0.86
N GLN A 174 -27.06 -3.77 1.63
CA GLN A 174 -27.09 -3.70 3.10
C GLN A 174 -26.31 -2.48 3.62
N LEU A 175 -25.14 -2.21 3.04
CA LEU A 175 -24.32 -1.05 3.40
C LEU A 175 -25.01 0.26 3.03
N GLU A 176 -25.62 0.35 1.85
CA GLU A 176 -26.44 1.50 1.44
C GLU A 176 -27.60 1.73 2.42
N ALA A 177 -28.32 0.68 2.80
CA ALA A 177 -29.38 0.78 3.80
C ALA A 177 -28.84 1.27 5.16
N ALA A 178 -27.65 0.84 5.57
CA ALA A 178 -27.01 1.33 6.80
C ALA A 178 -26.72 2.84 6.73
N THR A 179 -26.24 3.36 5.59
CA THR A 179 -26.02 4.81 5.41
C THR A 179 -27.30 5.64 5.48
N ALA A 180 -28.45 5.05 5.13
CA ALA A 180 -29.75 5.72 5.26
C ALA A 180 -30.20 5.83 6.73
N THR A 181 -29.73 4.92 7.60
CA THR A 181 -30.09 4.87 9.02
C THR A 181 -29.13 5.59 9.94
N ASP A 182 -27.84 5.66 9.60
CA ASP A 182 -26.82 6.36 10.37
C ASP A 182 -26.12 7.43 9.50
N PRO A 183 -26.35 8.73 9.77
CA PRO A 183 -25.76 9.81 8.98
C PRO A 183 -24.24 9.96 9.15
N LYS A 184 -23.61 9.23 10.09
CA LYS A 184 -22.16 9.27 10.31
C LYS A 184 -21.39 8.40 9.33
N VAL A 185 -21.97 7.27 8.92
CA VAL A 185 -21.34 6.35 7.97
C VAL A 185 -21.69 6.74 6.53
N ARG A 186 -20.74 6.52 5.62
CA ARG A 186 -20.90 6.80 4.20
C ARG A 186 -20.41 5.62 3.39
N LEU A 187 -21.07 5.40 2.25
CA LEU A 187 -20.57 4.55 1.18
C LEU A 187 -20.20 5.48 0.02
N THR A 188 -18.91 5.52 -0.33
CA THR A 188 -18.40 6.44 -1.34
C THR A 188 -17.60 5.67 -2.37
N GLU A 189 -17.83 5.93 -3.65
CA GLU A 189 -16.99 5.41 -4.73
C GLU A 189 -15.59 6.04 -4.65
N VAL A 190 -14.55 5.23 -4.89
CA VAL A 190 -13.15 5.67 -4.83
C VAL A 190 -12.37 5.19 -6.04
N ASP A 191 -11.20 5.79 -6.31
CA ASP A 191 -10.30 5.31 -7.34
C ASP A 191 -9.81 3.88 -6.99
N PRO A 192 -10.01 2.88 -7.86
CA PRO A 192 -9.51 1.52 -7.64
C PRO A 192 -8.00 1.43 -7.35
N ARG A 193 -7.18 2.34 -7.91
CA ARG A 193 -5.73 2.41 -7.64
C ARG A 193 -5.43 2.75 -6.20
N LYS A 194 -6.16 3.74 -5.66
CA LYS A 194 -6.03 4.16 -4.27
C LYS A 194 -6.51 3.08 -3.31
N LEU A 195 -7.63 2.45 -3.63
CA LEU A 195 -8.14 1.32 -2.84
C LEU A 195 -7.09 0.20 -2.79
N ARG A 196 -6.55 -0.21 -3.94
CA ARG A 196 -5.50 -1.22 -4.01
C ARG A 196 -4.30 -0.85 -3.14
N ALA A 197 -3.74 0.35 -3.33
CA ALA A 197 -2.57 0.80 -2.60
C ALA A 197 -2.78 0.85 -1.07
N GLU A 198 -3.93 1.36 -0.61
CA GLU A 198 -4.25 1.39 0.82
C GLU A 198 -4.39 -0.02 1.40
N VAL A 199 -5.17 -0.88 0.74
CA VAL A 199 -5.37 -2.25 1.22
C VAL A 199 -4.06 -3.04 1.24
N GLU A 200 -3.22 -2.93 0.20
CA GLU A 200 -1.90 -3.56 0.16
C GLU A 200 -0.99 -3.07 1.29
N ARG A 201 -1.02 -1.77 1.61
CA ARG A 201 -0.26 -1.20 2.74
C ARG A 201 -0.68 -1.81 4.08
N PHE A 202 -1.97 -1.83 4.39
CA PHE A 202 -2.48 -2.44 5.63
C PHE A 202 -2.21 -3.95 5.68
N LEU A 203 -2.32 -4.61 4.55
CA LEU A 203 -2.07 -6.05 4.41
C LEU A 203 -0.61 -6.40 4.66
N ALA A 204 0.33 -5.59 4.17
CA ALA A 204 1.75 -5.77 4.43
C ALA A 204 2.06 -5.69 5.94
N THR A 205 1.52 -4.70 6.64
CA THR A 205 1.65 -4.61 8.11
C THR A 205 1.03 -5.82 8.82
N THR A 206 -0.14 -6.27 8.35
CA THR A 206 -0.85 -7.43 8.92
C THR A 206 -0.06 -8.73 8.74
N ASP A 207 0.57 -8.91 7.58
CA ASP A 207 1.35 -10.09 7.25
C ASP A 207 2.63 -10.22 8.11
N ASP A 208 3.10 -9.12 8.72
CA ASP A 208 4.27 -9.09 9.60
C ASP A 208 3.95 -9.23 11.09
N LEU A 209 2.68 -9.29 11.49
CA LEU A 209 2.30 -9.42 12.90
C LEU A 209 2.75 -10.76 13.49
N ALA A 210 3.16 -10.79 14.76
CA ALA A 210 3.36 -12.08 15.44
C ALA A 210 2.02 -12.83 15.59
N THR A 211 0.97 -12.11 16.00
CA THR A 211 -0.38 -12.65 16.19
C THR A 211 -1.37 -11.91 15.29
N LEU A 212 -2.15 -12.67 14.50
CA LEU A 212 -3.23 -12.10 13.70
C LEU A 212 -4.43 -11.70 14.56
N PRO A 213 -5.25 -10.73 14.11
CA PRO A 213 -6.58 -10.51 14.65
C PRO A 213 -7.39 -11.81 14.71
N GLU A 214 -8.22 -11.98 15.74
CA GLU A 214 -9.05 -13.18 15.96
C GLU A 214 -10.24 -13.29 14.99
N THR A 215 -10.01 -13.17 13.69
CA THR A 215 -11.03 -13.25 12.65
C THR A 215 -10.69 -14.32 11.63
N ARG A 216 -11.58 -15.32 11.46
CA ARG A 216 -11.32 -16.46 10.57
C ARG A 216 -11.37 -16.11 9.09
N SER A 217 -12.18 -15.13 8.72
CA SER A 217 -12.28 -14.63 7.34
C SER A 217 -10.93 -14.17 6.84
N LEU A 218 -10.24 -13.35 7.64
CA LEU A 218 -8.91 -12.81 7.32
C LEU A 218 -7.95 -13.89 6.82
N THR A 219 -7.93 -15.07 7.46
CA THR A 219 -7.03 -16.16 7.07
C THR A 219 -7.57 -16.96 5.89
N SER A 220 -8.84 -17.35 5.91
CA SER A 220 -9.46 -18.21 4.89
C SER A 220 -9.59 -17.55 3.52
N ASP A 221 -9.83 -16.24 3.48
CA ASP A 221 -10.07 -15.50 2.23
C ASP A 221 -8.83 -14.76 1.71
N ARG A 222 -7.73 -14.77 2.48
CA ARG A 222 -6.50 -14.03 2.22
C ARG A 222 -5.96 -14.23 0.81
N ALA A 223 -5.95 -15.48 0.34
CA ALA A 223 -5.32 -15.85 -0.92
C ALA A 223 -6.19 -15.38 -2.09
N LEU A 224 -7.50 -15.64 -2.05
CA LEU A 224 -8.44 -15.16 -3.05
C LEU A 224 -8.50 -13.63 -3.11
N ALA A 225 -8.54 -12.97 -1.95
CA ALA A 225 -8.52 -11.51 -1.87
C ALA A 225 -7.27 -10.92 -2.56
N ALA A 226 -6.09 -11.53 -2.40
CA ALA A 226 -4.89 -11.09 -3.11
C ALA A 226 -4.99 -11.26 -4.63
N LEU A 227 -5.56 -12.37 -5.14
CA LEU A 227 -5.78 -12.52 -6.58
C LEU A 227 -6.65 -11.40 -7.12
N ARG A 228 -7.70 -11.04 -6.38
CA ARG A 228 -8.63 -9.99 -6.77
C ARG A 228 -8.02 -8.59 -6.72
N LEU A 229 -7.24 -8.29 -5.68
CA LEU A 229 -6.56 -6.99 -5.56
C LEU A 229 -5.56 -6.76 -6.70
N ARG A 230 -4.88 -7.82 -7.19
CA ARG A 230 -3.98 -7.73 -8.35
C ARG A 230 -4.67 -7.32 -9.66
N LEU A 231 -5.98 -7.55 -9.78
CA LEU A 231 -6.77 -7.15 -10.96
C LEU A 231 -7.14 -5.67 -10.96
N LEU A 232 -7.05 -5.01 -9.80
CA LEU A 232 -7.21 -3.56 -9.73
C LEU A 232 -5.97 -2.91 -10.33
N PRO A 233 -6.11 -1.77 -11.02
CA PRO A 233 -4.96 -1.06 -11.57
C PRO A 233 -3.97 -0.70 -10.46
N GLU A 234 -2.68 -0.88 -10.72
CA GLU A 234 -1.64 -0.35 -9.86
C GLU A 234 -1.72 1.17 -9.84
N ASN A 235 -1.35 1.75 -8.71
CA ASN A 235 -1.07 3.16 -8.70
C ASN A 235 0.25 3.33 -9.45
N ASP A 236 0.18 3.77 -10.71
CA ASP A 236 1.39 4.23 -11.39
C ASP A 236 2.04 5.25 -10.45
N GLU A 237 3.31 5.04 -10.07
CA GLU A 237 4.04 6.04 -9.28
C GLU A 237 3.93 7.37 -10.03
N LEU A 238 3.09 8.28 -9.51
CA LEU A 238 2.91 9.56 -10.16
C LEU A 238 4.20 10.33 -10.01
N THR A 239 4.89 10.50 -11.12
CA THR A 239 6.20 11.10 -11.14
C THR A 239 6.10 12.62 -11.24
N VAL A 240 7.21 13.30 -10.93
CA VAL A 240 7.37 14.73 -11.23
C VAL A 240 7.14 15.00 -12.73
N LYS A 241 7.46 14.04 -13.61
CA LYS A 241 7.21 14.16 -15.05
C LYS A 241 5.71 14.20 -15.36
N ASP A 242 4.91 13.35 -14.73
CA ASP A 242 3.44 13.34 -14.93
C ASP A 242 2.80 14.67 -14.49
N PHE A 243 3.33 15.29 -13.43
CA PHE A 243 2.96 16.65 -13.05
C PHE A 243 3.40 17.68 -14.11
N LEU A 244 4.63 17.61 -14.60
CA LEU A 244 5.16 18.57 -15.59
C LEU A 244 4.43 18.51 -16.93
N ASP A 245 3.93 17.33 -17.33
CA ASP A 245 3.11 17.12 -18.52
C ASP A 245 1.64 17.56 -18.32
N ALA A 246 1.23 17.87 -17.09
CA ALA A 246 -0.14 18.26 -16.74
C ALA A 246 -0.43 19.76 -17.00
N PRO A 247 -1.70 20.14 -17.28
CA PRO A 247 -2.08 21.53 -17.51
C PRO A 247 -1.81 22.45 -16.31
N GLU A 248 -1.74 21.91 -15.10
CA GLU A 248 -1.41 22.67 -13.90
C GLU A 248 0.01 23.25 -13.92
N ALA A 249 0.97 22.53 -14.52
CA ALA A 249 2.37 22.94 -14.63
C ALA A 249 2.59 24.14 -15.57
N ALA A 250 1.63 24.43 -16.46
CA ALA A 250 1.68 25.62 -17.31
C ALA A 250 1.83 26.93 -16.50
N ARG A 251 1.40 26.94 -15.23
CA ARG A 251 1.52 28.09 -14.32
C ARG A 251 2.95 28.36 -13.84
N ILE A 252 3.82 27.37 -13.93
CA ILE A 252 5.23 27.45 -13.53
C ILE A 252 6.21 27.30 -14.70
N ALA A 253 5.70 27.13 -15.92
CA ALA A 253 6.51 26.90 -17.12
C ALA A 253 7.48 28.05 -17.47
N LYS A 254 7.23 29.26 -16.97
CA LYS A 254 8.11 30.43 -17.16
C LYS A 254 9.18 30.58 -16.09
N ALA A 255 9.14 29.77 -15.03
CA ALA A 255 10.17 29.76 -14.02
C ALA A 255 11.47 29.18 -14.60
N ASP A 256 12.60 29.57 -14.03
CA ASP A 256 13.87 28.93 -14.31
C ASP A 256 13.79 27.42 -13.99
N ALA A 257 14.40 26.59 -14.83
CA ALA A 257 14.28 25.14 -14.73
C ALA A 257 14.94 24.61 -13.45
N GLU A 258 16.09 25.17 -13.04
CA GLU A 258 16.83 24.73 -11.86
C GLU A 258 16.06 25.04 -10.57
N SER A 259 15.58 26.28 -10.41
CA SER A 259 14.76 26.67 -9.25
C SER A 259 13.42 25.92 -9.21
N ARG A 260 12.81 25.65 -10.38
CA ARG A 260 11.57 24.86 -10.46
C ARG A 260 11.82 23.42 -10.01
N ASP A 261 12.87 22.78 -10.51
CA ASP A 261 13.18 21.40 -10.21
C ASP A 261 13.62 21.25 -8.74
N PHE A 262 14.32 22.24 -8.18
CA PHE A 262 14.61 22.32 -6.75
C PHE A 262 13.34 22.41 -5.90
N ALA A 263 12.40 23.29 -6.24
CA ALA A 263 11.12 23.40 -5.55
C ALA A 263 10.29 22.10 -5.63
N LEU A 264 10.31 21.42 -6.78
CA LEU A 264 9.63 20.13 -6.96
C LEU A 264 10.28 19.04 -6.09
N LYS A 265 11.62 18.97 -6.04
CA LYS A 265 12.32 18.04 -5.13
C LYS A 265 11.92 18.25 -3.66
N LEU A 266 11.78 19.50 -3.21
CA LEU A 266 11.35 19.81 -1.85
C LEU A 266 9.92 19.32 -1.58
N ILE A 267 9.00 19.56 -2.52
CA ILE A 267 7.60 19.14 -2.40
C ILE A 267 7.49 17.60 -2.42
N SER A 268 8.14 16.95 -3.38
CA SER A 268 8.12 15.48 -3.49
C SER A 268 8.79 14.82 -2.30
N GLY A 269 9.90 15.37 -1.79
CA GLY A 269 10.57 14.85 -0.60
C GLY A 269 9.78 15.04 0.69
N PHE A 270 8.88 16.02 0.77
CA PHE A 270 7.94 16.12 1.89
C PHE A 270 6.78 15.11 1.76
N ALA A 271 6.31 14.89 0.54
CA ALA A 271 5.12 14.08 0.26
C ALA A 271 5.45 12.62 -0.13
N GLU A 272 6.66 12.13 0.20
CA GLU A 272 7.20 10.84 -0.25
C GLU A 272 6.26 9.66 -0.03
N SER A 273 5.55 9.61 1.11
CA SER A 273 4.62 8.54 1.44
C SER A 273 3.25 8.64 0.75
N ASP A 274 2.82 9.85 0.38
CA ASP A 274 1.55 10.10 -0.30
C ASP A 274 1.59 11.44 -1.07
N PRO A 275 2.10 11.43 -2.33
CA PRO A 275 2.27 12.65 -3.12
C PRO A 275 0.97 13.41 -3.40
N LEU A 276 -0.16 12.72 -3.27
CA LEU A 276 -1.50 13.19 -3.63
C LEU A 276 -2.27 13.80 -2.45
N ARG A 277 -1.90 13.48 -1.21
CA ARG A 277 -2.61 13.90 -0.01
C ARG A 277 -2.19 15.29 0.46
N TRP A 278 -2.96 16.27 0.03
CA TRP A 278 -2.84 17.65 0.49
C TRP A 278 -4.14 18.12 1.11
N ASP A 279 -4.03 18.74 2.27
CA ASP A 279 -5.10 19.45 2.97
C ASP A 279 -4.53 20.79 3.54
N PRO A 280 -5.36 21.69 4.10
CA PRO A 280 -4.89 22.98 4.59
C PRO A 280 -3.85 22.88 5.73
N ALA A 281 -3.96 21.87 6.59
CA ALA A 281 -3.02 21.66 7.69
C ALA A 281 -1.68 21.15 7.15
N THR A 282 -1.69 20.21 6.21
CA THR A 282 -0.51 19.67 5.53
C THR A 282 0.25 20.75 4.77
N VAL A 283 -0.46 21.64 4.05
CA VAL A 283 0.13 22.82 3.40
C VAL A 283 0.83 23.74 4.41
N ARG A 284 0.19 23.99 5.56
CA ARG A 284 0.75 24.83 6.62
C ARG A 284 2.02 24.19 7.19
N THR A 285 1.96 22.89 7.51
CA THR A 285 3.11 22.13 8.04
C THR A 285 4.30 22.17 7.09
N PHE A 286 4.07 21.93 5.79
CA PHE A 286 5.13 22.02 4.79
C PHE A 286 5.78 23.41 4.78
N LEU A 287 4.98 24.48 4.64
CA LEU A 287 5.49 25.84 4.47
C LEU A 287 6.10 26.43 5.73
N LEU A 288 5.50 26.20 6.90
CA LEU A 288 5.86 26.95 8.12
C LEU A 288 6.78 26.17 9.05
N ASP A 289 6.79 24.85 8.95
CA ASP A 289 7.49 23.98 9.90
C ASP A 289 8.57 23.15 9.21
N TRP A 290 8.22 22.35 8.19
CA TRP A 290 9.16 21.43 7.54
C TRP A 290 10.20 22.14 6.67
N LEU A 291 9.76 23.02 5.77
CA LEU A 291 10.63 23.64 4.79
C LEU A 291 11.65 24.62 5.42
N PRO A 292 11.25 25.52 6.35
CA PRO A 292 12.21 26.42 7.02
C PRO A 292 13.27 25.69 7.84
N ALA A 293 12.97 24.49 8.34
CA ALA A 293 13.91 23.68 9.11
C ALA A 293 14.96 22.97 8.24
N ARG A 294 14.69 22.78 6.94
CA ARG A 294 15.46 21.88 6.06
C ARG A 294 16.12 22.53 4.85
N ALA A 295 15.69 23.71 4.44
CA ALA A 295 16.21 24.35 3.23
C ALA A 295 16.65 25.80 3.45
N LEU A 296 17.84 26.13 2.95
CA LEU A 296 18.28 27.51 2.76
C LEU A 296 17.74 27.99 1.42
N LEU A 297 16.73 28.84 1.47
CA LEU A 297 16.10 29.38 0.27
C LEU A 297 16.61 30.78 -0.01
N ASP A 298 16.95 31.02 -1.27
CA ASP A 298 17.23 32.38 -1.73
C ASP A 298 15.92 33.18 -1.93
N ARG A 299 16.04 34.43 -2.35
CA ARG A 299 14.86 35.28 -2.56
C ARG A 299 13.96 34.77 -3.69
N ALA A 300 14.53 34.20 -4.75
CA ALA A 300 13.78 33.69 -5.88
C ALA A 300 12.98 32.44 -5.48
N ASP A 301 13.60 31.53 -4.72
CA ASP A 301 12.99 30.30 -4.22
C ASP A 301 11.85 30.60 -3.24
N ILE A 302 12.04 31.55 -2.31
CA ILE A 302 10.98 32.00 -1.39
C ILE A 302 9.74 32.49 -2.17
N GLU A 303 9.93 33.11 -3.33
CA GLU A 303 8.82 33.57 -4.16
C GLU A 303 8.23 32.47 -5.06
N LEU A 304 9.04 31.49 -5.45
CA LEU A 304 8.68 30.42 -6.39
C LEU A 304 8.01 29.23 -5.71
N VAL A 305 8.52 28.76 -4.57
CA VAL A 305 8.02 27.55 -3.89
C VAL A 305 6.50 27.59 -3.66
N PRO A 306 5.88 28.68 -3.15
CA PRO A 306 4.42 28.73 -3.00
C PRO A 306 3.66 28.62 -4.32
N LYS A 307 4.24 29.07 -5.45
CA LYS A 307 3.63 28.95 -6.78
C LYS A 307 3.67 27.51 -7.28
N VAL A 308 4.82 26.85 -7.11
CA VAL A 308 5.01 25.44 -7.47
C VAL A 308 4.10 24.56 -6.61
N LEU A 309 4.08 24.78 -5.30
CA LEU A 309 3.17 24.08 -4.38
C LEU A 309 1.71 24.28 -4.75
N SER A 310 1.30 25.51 -5.08
CA SER A 310 -0.08 25.77 -5.52
C SER A 310 -0.44 25.04 -6.82
N ALA A 311 0.52 24.83 -7.73
CA ALA A 311 0.30 24.07 -8.96
C ALA A 311 0.22 22.56 -8.66
N TRP A 312 1.13 22.06 -7.82
CA TRP A 312 1.15 20.68 -7.35
C TRP A 312 -0.14 20.29 -6.64
N VAL A 313 -0.58 21.07 -5.65
CA VAL A 313 -1.81 20.82 -4.87
C VAL A 313 -3.05 20.75 -5.78
N ARG A 314 -3.10 21.55 -6.86
CA ARG A 314 -4.19 21.47 -7.84
C ARG A 314 -4.17 20.15 -8.62
N TRP A 315 -2.99 19.77 -9.10
CA TRP A 315 -2.80 18.52 -9.82
C TRP A 315 -3.10 17.32 -8.92
N ALA A 316 -2.54 17.30 -7.71
CA ALA A 316 -2.77 16.27 -6.71
C ALA A 316 -4.25 16.13 -6.35
N GLY A 317 -4.97 17.25 -6.20
CA GLY A 317 -6.41 17.25 -5.97
C GLY A 317 -7.22 16.68 -7.14
N ARG A 318 -6.83 17.00 -8.38
CA ARG A 318 -7.46 16.43 -9.59
C ARG A 318 -7.20 14.93 -9.71
N MET A 319 -5.95 14.51 -9.56
CA MET A 319 -5.56 13.09 -9.57
C MET A 319 -6.23 12.32 -8.44
N SER A 320 -6.56 13.01 -7.34
CA SER A 320 -7.30 12.44 -6.23
C SER A 320 -8.82 12.38 -6.38
N GLY A 321 -9.37 12.97 -7.44
CA GLY A 321 -10.83 13.09 -7.62
C GLY A 321 -11.51 14.04 -6.63
N LEU A 322 -10.76 14.95 -5.98
CA LEU A 322 -11.33 15.84 -4.99
C LEU A 322 -12.33 16.83 -5.63
N PRO A 323 -13.45 17.15 -4.95
CA PRO A 323 -14.36 18.19 -5.40
C PRO A 323 -13.64 19.53 -5.58
N ALA A 324 -14.03 20.29 -6.61
CA ALA A 324 -13.39 21.57 -6.94
C ALA A 324 -13.31 22.55 -5.76
N ARG A 325 -14.29 22.52 -4.84
CA ARG A 325 -14.28 23.36 -3.63
C ARG A 325 -13.13 22.99 -2.68
N GLU A 326 -12.83 21.70 -2.53
CA GLU A 326 -11.82 21.19 -1.60
C GLU A 326 -10.43 21.47 -2.16
N VAL A 327 -10.25 21.25 -3.47
CA VAL A 327 -9.03 21.70 -4.17
C VAL A 327 -8.82 23.21 -3.99
N ALA A 328 -9.88 24.02 -4.12
CA ALA A 328 -9.78 25.46 -3.91
C ALA A 328 -9.40 25.84 -2.47
N GLN A 329 -9.89 25.12 -1.46
CA GLN A 329 -9.53 25.33 -0.06
C GLN A 329 -8.05 25.00 0.19
N ASN A 330 -7.55 23.88 -0.33
CA ASN A 330 -6.15 23.48 -0.19
C ASN A 330 -5.21 24.49 -0.85
N VAL A 331 -5.58 24.98 -2.05
CA VAL A 331 -4.84 26.05 -2.73
C VAL A 331 -4.91 27.37 -1.97
N ALA A 332 -6.04 27.72 -1.37
CA ALA A 332 -6.19 28.94 -0.58
C ALA A 332 -5.30 28.91 0.67
N ALA A 333 -5.06 27.74 1.26
CA ALA A 333 -4.12 27.57 2.36
C ALA A 333 -2.68 27.98 1.95
N VAL A 334 -2.26 27.72 0.71
CA VAL A 334 -0.95 28.15 0.23
C VAL A 334 -0.85 29.68 0.20
N ALA A 335 -1.91 30.35 -0.27
CA ALA A 335 -1.97 31.81 -0.30
C ALA A 335 -1.99 32.41 1.11
N LEU A 336 -2.74 31.81 2.04
CA LEU A 336 -2.87 32.27 3.43
C LEU A 336 -1.52 32.25 4.16
N ASN A 337 -0.73 31.18 3.96
CA ASN A 337 0.53 30.99 4.68
C ASN A 337 1.74 31.67 4.00
N ARG A 338 1.57 32.25 2.80
CA ARG A 338 2.68 32.76 1.98
C ARG A 338 3.50 33.87 2.65
N THR A 339 2.84 34.82 3.30
CA THR A 339 3.50 35.97 3.94
C THR A 339 4.33 35.51 5.15
N GLU A 340 3.75 34.65 5.98
CA GLU A 340 4.43 34.11 7.16
C GLU A 340 5.61 33.21 6.75
N PHE A 341 5.43 32.35 5.74
CA PHE A 341 6.52 31.58 5.15
C PHE A 341 7.68 32.48 4.71
N ALA A 342 7.41 33.54 3.93
CA ALA A 342 8.44 34.45 3.46
C ALA A 342 9.16 35.16 4.62
N GLN A 343 8.46 35.47 5.70
CA GLN A 343 9.06 36.04 6.91
C GLN A 343 9.98 35.03 7.61
N ARG A 344 9.51 33.79 7.84
CA ARG A 344 10.27 32.72 8.51
C ARG A 344 11.51 32.31 7.70
N ALA A 345 11.37 32.13 6.39
CA ALA A 345 12.47 31.75 5.51
C ALA A 345 13.60 32.81 5.51
N ARG A 346 13.25 34.11 5.53
CA ARG A 346 14.21 35.21 5.58
C ARG A 346 14.85 35.38 6.96
N SER A 347 14.08 35.24 8.03
CA SER A 347 14.58 35.46 9.39
C SER A 347 15.43 34.30 9.90
N GLY A 348 15.26 33.10 9.35
CA GLY A 348 15.94 31.90 9.84
C GLY A 348 15.49 31.44 11.23
N SER A 349 14.40 32.02 11.76
CA SER A 349 13.90 31.82 13.14
C SER A 349 13.51 30.38 13.53
N HIS A 350 13.53 29.43 12.60
CA HIS A 350 13.10 28.04 12.79
C HIS A 350 14.04 27.04 12.07
N ARG A 351 15.32 27.41 11.90
CA ARG A 351 16.31 26.52 11.29
C ARG A 351 16.64 25.36 12.23
N SER A 352 16.84 24.16 11.68
CA SER A 352 17.42 23.07 12.45
C SER A 352 18.84 23.41 12.91
N GLU A 353 19.30 22.79 13.99
CA GLU A 353 20.68 22.95 14.49
C GLU A 353 21.71 22.66 13.39
N ALA A 354 21.47 21.63 12.58
CA ALA A 354 22.32 21.29 11.44
C ALA A 354 22.39 22.42 10.39
N ALA A 355 21.26 23.08 10.10
CA ALA A 355 21.24 24.22 9.19
C ALA A 355 21.94 25.45 9.79
N THR A 356 21.80 25.68 11.10
CA THR A 356 22.52 26.73 11.85
C THR A 356 24.03 26.50 11.79
N ALA A 357 24.47 25.28 12.10
CA ALA A 357 25.86 24.86 12.03
C ALA A 357 26.45 25.09 10.63
N MET A 358 25.73 24.72 9.57
CA MET A 358 26.22 24.91 8.20
C MET A 358 26.40 26.39 7.82
N ILE A 359 25.60 27.30 8.34
CA ILE A 359 25.76 28.75 8.09
C ILE A 359 26.99 29.29 8.81
N GLU A 360 27.23 28.85 10.05
CA GLU A 360 28.41 29.27 10.79
C GLU A 360 29.68 28.70 10.15
N LEU A 361 29.64 27.46 9.69
CA LEU A 361 30.71 26.82 8.93
C LEU A 361 31.04 27.62 7.65
N LEU A 362 30.01 28.06 6.90
CA LEU A 362 30.18 28.92 5.73
C LEU A 362 30.70 30.32 6.07
N LYS A 363 30.25 30.92 7.19
CA LYS A 363 30.73 32.23 7.67
C LYS A 363 32.20 32.18 8.10
N ASP A 364 32.60 31.08 8.71
CA ASP A 364 33.98 30.82 9.13
C ASP A 364 34.89 30.48 7.95
N GLY A 365 34.33 30.38 6.74
CA GLY A 365 35.08 30.18 5.50
C GLY A 365 35.69 28.79 5.39
N VAL A 366 35.11 27.79 6.06
CA VAL A 366 35.55 26.39 5.99
C VAL A 366 35.28 25.86 4.58
N ASP A 367 36.31 25.28 3.99
CA ASP A 367 36.20 24.62 2.69
C ASP A 367 35.36 23.35 2.83
N LEU A 368 34.21 23.32 2.15
CA LEU A 368 33.27 22.19 2.19
C LEU A 368 33.84 20.94 1.51
N ASP A 369 34.82 21.09 0.63
CA ASP A 369 35.48 19.98 -0.06
C ASP A 369 36.62 19.36 0.78
N ASP A 370 36.96 19.96 1.94
CA ASP A 370 37.91 19.42 2.92
C ASP A 370 37.15 18.75 4.09
N GLU A 371 36.89 17.45 3.95
CA GLU A 371 36.19 16.64 4.96
C GLU A 371 36.80 16.75 6.37
N LYS A 372 38.13 16.94 6.45
CA LYS A 372 38.81 17.06 7.75
C LYS A 372 38.55 18.43 8.37
N ALA A 373 38.59 19.51 7.58
CA ALA A 373 38.27 20.85 8.05
C ALA A 373 36.81 20.96 8.53
N VAL A 374 35.88 20.31 7.82
CA VAL A 374 34.47 20.21 8.22
C VAL A 374 34.31 19.44 9.53
N ALA A 375 34.98 18.28 9.67
CA ALA A 375 34.88 17.45 10.88
C ALA A 375 35.47 18.15 12.12
N ASP A 376 36.64 18.78 11.99
CA ASP A 376 37.31 19.51 13.08
C ASP A 376 36.48 20.72 13.53
N TRP A 377 35.84 21.41 12.58
CA TRP A 377 34.93 22.52 12.88
C TRP A 377 33.67 22.04 13.61
N LEU A 378 33.01 20.97 13.14
CA LEU A 378 31.80 20.42 13.77
C LEU A 378 32.05 19.94 15.19
N ALA A 379 33.19 19.30 15.44
CA ALA A 379 33.59 18.88 16.79
C ALA A 379 33.73 20.09 17.74
N THR A 380 34.28 21.21 17.24
CA THR A 380 34.42 22.45 18.01
C THR A 380 33.07 23.15 18.23
N TYR A 381 32.19 23.16 17.22
CA TYR A 381 30.86 23.75 17.29
C TYR A 381 29.97 23.04 18.31
N ASN A 382 29.96 21.70 18.32
CA ASN A 382 29.17 20.92 19.27
C ASN A 382 29.62 21.13 20.72
N LEU A 383 30.92 21.28 20.97
CA LEU A 383 31.46 21.58 22.31
C LEU A 383 31.03 22.97 22.82
N ARG A 384 30.76 23.94 21.94
CA ARG A 384 30.27 25.27 22.33
C ARG A 384 28.79 25.27 22.71
N GLY A 385 28.00 24.37 22.11
CA GLY A 385 26.57 24.23 22.41
C GLY A 385 26.28 23.62 23.78
N ASP A 386 27.17 22.76 24.28
CA ASP A 386 27.02 22.12 25.60
C ASP A 386 27.34 23.06 26.78
N ASP A 387 28.22 24.06 26.60
CA ASP A 387 28.61 25.02 27.65
C ASP A 387 27.56 26.14 27.89
N GLU A 388 26.61 26.36 26.97
CA GLU A 388 25.52 27.35 27.11
C GLU A 388 24.21 26.74 27.66
N ALA A 389 24.18 25.43 27.92
CA ALA A 389 23.01 24.69 28.44
C ALA A 389 23.06 24.37 29.95
N GLU A 390 24.11 24.79 30.67
CA GLU A 390 24.18 24.90 32.15
C GLU A 390 23.82 26.31 32.62
#